data_AF-A0A2V8IAN0-F1
#
_entry.id   AF-A0A2V8IAN0-F1
#
_cell.length_a   1.000
_cell.length_b   1.000
_cell.length_c   1.000
_cell.angle_alpha   90.00
_cell.angle_beta   90.00
_cell.angle_gamma   90.00
#
_symmetry.space_group_name_H-M   'P 1'
#
loop_
_entity.id
_entity.type
_entity.pdbx_description
1 polymer ?
#
loop_
_entity_poly.entity_id
_entity_poly.type
_entity_poly.pdbx_seq_one_letter_code
_entity_poly.pdbx_strand_id
1 'polypeptide(L)'
;MRPQRFVTFNGKSFDFPYINIRSAIMGVPIPRDILLDTRRFSTERHFDVREVLTNFERYRKGTLEFFCEIFGVNSPKNGINGSKVGDYFKQGRLDEIAHYCLADCKATGELFQRLKNYYR
;
A
#
# COMPACT_ATOMS: atom_id res chain seq x y z
N MET A 1 10.27 9.93 -14.48
CA MET A 1 10.70 8.51 -14.57
C MET A 1 9.44 7.66 -14.42
N ARG A 2 9.12 6.76 -15.36
CA ARG A 2 7.95 5.87 -15.20
C ARG A 2 8.35 4.74 -14.24
N PRO A 3 7.56 4.42 -13.19
CA PRO A 3 7.92 3.34 -12.28
C PRO A 3 7.90 2.02 -13.05
N GLN A 4 9.01 1.29 -13.02
CA GLN A 4 9.09 -0.05 -13.63
C GLN A 4 8.25 -1.09 -12.87
N ARG A 5 7.88 -0.77 -11.61
CA ARG A 5 7.12 -1.63 -10.70
C ARG A 5 6.42 -0.79 -9.64
N PHE A 6 5.16 -1.09 -9.34
CA PHE A 6 4.45 -0.56 -8.17
C PHE A 6 4.76 -1.41 -6.94
N VAL A 7 5.03 -0.76 -5.82
CA VAL A 7 5.20 -1.42 -4.52
C VAL A 7 4.14 -0.86 -3.59
N THR A 8 3.33 -1.73 -3.01
CA THR A 8 2.22 -1.33 -2.12
C THR A 8 2.11 -2.28 -0.94
N PHE A 9 1.45 -1.84 0.13
CA PHE A 9 0.95 -2.73 1.16
C PHE A 9 -0.57 -2.85 1.00
N ASN A 10 -1.08 -4.01 0.59
CA ASN A 10 -2.51 -4.23 0.31
C ASN A 10 -3.10 -3.40 -0.87
N GLY A 11 -2.26 -2.85 -1.74
CA GLY A 11 -2.71 -2.04 -2.87
C GLY A 11 -3.54 -2.79 -3.90
N LYS A 12 -3.29 -4.09 -4.10
CA LYS A 12 -4.06 -4.89 -5.07
C LYS A 12 -5.50 -5.13 -4.62
N SER A 13 -5.74 -5.20 -3.31
CA SER A 13 -7.09 -5.45 -2.76
C SER A 13 -7.78 -4.18 -2.25
N PHE A 14 -7.09 -3.04 -2.15
CA PHE A 14 -7.66 -1.79 -1.65
C PHE A 14 -7.36 -0.59 -2.56
N ASP A 15 -6.11 -0.10 -2.60
CA ASP A 15 -5.77 1.18 -3.23
C ASP A 15 -6.17 1.26 -4.71
N PHE A 16 -5.77 0.28 -5.52
CA PHE A 16 -6.07 0.28 -6.96
C PHE A 16 -7.57 0.10 -7.24
N PRO A 17 -8.28 -0.88 -6.63
CA PRO A 17 -9.73 -0.96 -6.72
C PRO A 17 -10.44 0.35 -6.35
N TYR A 18 -10.01 1.00 -5.26
CA TYR A 18 -10.60 2.26 -4.81
C TYR A 18 -10.38 3.39 -5.81
N ILE A 19 -9.14 3.57 -6.28
CA ILE A 19 -8.80 4.58 -7.30
C ILE A 19 -9.58 4.33 -8.59
N ASN A 20 -9.67 3.08 -9.07
CA ASN A 20 -10.44 2.70 -10.25
C ASN A 20 -11.91 3.10 -10.13
N ILE A 21 -12.56 2.69 -9.05
CA ILE A 21 -13.98 3.01 -8.81
C ILE A 21 -14.18 4.51 -8.68
N ARG A 22 -13.33 5.21 -7.91
CA ARG A 22 -13.47 6.65 -7.71
C ARG A 22 -13.25 7.44 -9.00
N SER A 23 -12.31 7.00 -9.83
CA SER A 23 -12.03 7.60 -11.14
C SER A 23 -13.21 7.42 -12.11
N ALA A 24 -13.82 6.24 -12.13
CA ALA A 24 -15.03 5.97 -12.91
C ALA A 24 -16.21 6.84 -12.47
N ILE A 25 -16.43 7.00 -11.15
CA ILE A 25 -17.47 7.89 -10.60
C ILE A 25 -17.25 9.34 -11.05
N MET A 26 -15.99 9.79 -11.10
CA MET A 26 -15.63 11.17 -11.44
C MET A 26 -15.47 11.41 -12.95
N GLY A 27 -15.59 10.37 -13.79
CA GLY A 27 -15.33 10.48 -15.23
C GLY A 27 -13.88 10.79 -15.58
N VAL A 28 -12.93 10.52 -14.68
CA VAL A 28 -11.50 10.76 -14.88
C VAL A 28 -10.85 9.44 -15.32
N PRO A 29 -10.29 9.33 -16.55
CA PRO A 29 -9.66 8.09 -16.99
C PRO A 29 -8.33 7.87 -16.27
N ILE A 30 -8.07 6.62 -15.87
CA ILE A 30 -6.77 6.23 -15.29
C ILE A 30 -5.80 5.87 -16.41
N PRO A 31 -4.54 6.33 -16.34
CA PRO A 31 -3.50 5.93 -17.29
C PRO A 31 -3.38 4.40 -17.39
N ARG A 32 -3.25 3.88 -18.62
CA ARG A 32 -3.07 2.43 -18.88
C ARG A 32 -1.87 1.82 -18.14
N ASP A 33 -0.87 2.64 -17.83
CA ASP A 33 0.33 2.20 -17.10
C ASP A 33 0.07 1.95 -15.61
N ILE A 34 -1.08 2.39 -15.06
CA ILE A 34 -1.51 2.18 -13.66
C ILE A 34 -2.50 1.01 -13.57
N LEU A 35 -2.67 0.22 -14.64
CA LEU A 35 -3.55 -0.94 -14.58
C LEU A 35 -3.00 -2.00 -13.62
N LEU A 36 -3.88 -2.45 -12.74
CA LEU A 36 -3.64 -3.52 -11.77
C LEU A 36 -3.16 -4.79 -12.49
N ASP A 37 -2.05 -5.36 -12.05
CA ASP A 37 -1.67 -6.71 -12.48
C ASP A 37 -2.58 -7.74 -11.80
N THR A 38 -3.56 -8.23 -12.55
CA THR A 38 -4.57 -9.19 -12.06
C THR A 38 -4.09 -10.63 -12.09
N ARG A 39 -2.87 -10.89 -12.62
CA ARG A 39 -2.29 -12.23 -12.61
C ARG A 39 -2.05 -12.66 -11.17
N ARG A 40 -2.68 -13.77 -10.78
CA ARG A 40 -2.47 -14.38 -9.47
C ARG A 40 -0.99 -14.74 -9.32
N PHE A 41 -0.42 -14.49 -8.14
CA PHE A 41 0.99 -14.77 -7.81
C PHE A 41 2.04 -13.88 -8.51
N SER A 42 1.64 -13.03 -9.47
CA SER A 42 2.57 -12.11 -10.13
C SER A 42 3.02 -10.99 -9.20
N THR A 43 4.33 -10.76 -9.15
CA THR A 43 4.97 -9.65 -8.42
C THR A 43 5.79 -8.72 -9.33
N GLU A 44 5.83 -8.99 -10.64
CA GLU A 44 6.72 -8.31 -11.59
C GLU A 44 6.37 -6.84 -11.79
N ARG A 45 5.10 -6.56 -12.11
CA ARG A 45 4.59 -5.20 -12.34
C ARG A 45 4.09 -4.56 -11.05
N HIS A 46 3.56 -5.37 -10.14
CA HIS A 46 3.00 -4.93 -8.88
C HIS A 46 3.42 -5.88 -7.76
N PHE A 47 4.31 -5.40 -6.90
CA PHE A 47 4.69 -6.09 -5.68
C PHE A 47 3.81 -5.63 -4.52
N ASP A 48 2.80 -6.43 -4.19
CA ASP A 48 2.01 -6.21 -2.98
C ASP A 48 2.68 -6.93 -1.80
N VAL A 49 3.28 -6.16 -0.90
CA VAL A 49 4.03 -6.64 0.26
C VAL A 49 3.16 -7.55 1.13
N ARG A 50 1.88 -7.20 1.32
CA ARG A 50 0.99 -8.01 2.16
C ARG A 50 0.67 -9.33 1.49
N GLU A 51 0.35 -9.30 0.20
CA GLU A 51 0.04 -10.51 -0.58
C GLU A 51 1.22 -11.49 -0.54
N VAL A 52 2.45 -11.00 -0.73
CA VAL A 52 3.66 -11.82 -0.68
C VAL A 52 3.89 -12.43 0.70
N LEU A 53 3.81 -11.62 1.76
CA LEU A 53 4.04 -12.08 3.14
C LEU A 53 2.94 -13.03 3.65
N THR A 54 1.74 -12.96 3.09
CA THR A 54 0.64 -13.88 3.42
C THR A 54 0.59 -15.10 2.50
N ASN A 55 1.61 -15.31 1.67
CA ASN A 55 1.69 -16.39 0.67
C ASN A 55 0.47 -16.40 -0.27
N PHE A 56 0.00 -15.21 -0.67
CA PHE A 56 -1.14 -15.01 -1.55
C PHE A 56 -2.46 -15.59 -1.03
N GLU A 57 -2.51 -15.93 0.27
CA GLU A 57 -3.70 -16.46 0.93
C GLU A 57 -4.63 -15.33 1.34
N ARG A 58 -5.82 -15.30 0.75
CA ARG A 58 -6.82 -14.24 0.96
C ARG A 58 -7.27 -14.10 2.41
N TYR A 59 -7.28 -15.20 3.15
CA TYR A 59 -7.76 -15.23 4.54
C TYR A 59 -6.67 -14.92 5.56
N ARG A 60 -5.39 -15.03 5.19
CA ARG A 60 -4.29 -14.63 6.06
C ARG A 60 -4.17 -13.12 6.04
N LYS A 61 -4.16 -12.53 7.24
CA LYS A 61 -4.08 -11.08 7.44
C LYS A 61 -2.87 -10.75 8.28
N GLY A 62 -2.29 -9.59 8.01
CA GLY A 62 -1.28 -8.94 8.84
C GLY A 62 -1.33 -7.45 8.55
N THR A 63 -1.14 -6.63 9.58
CA THR A 63 -1.09 -5.17 9.42
C THR A 63 0.31 -4.74 9.02
N LEU A 64 0.46 -3.51 8.52
CA LEU A 64 1.76 -2.97 8.17
C LEU A 64 2.68 -2.93 9.39
N GLU A 65 2.13 -2.55 10.54
CA GLU A 65 2.83 -2.48 11.82
C GLU A 65 3.34 -3.84 12.26
N PHE A 66 2.52 -4.89 12.16
CA PHE A 66 2.92 -6.26 12.51
C PHE A 66 4.13 -6.72 11.70
N PHE A 67 4.12 -6.50 10.39
CA PHE A 67 5.25 -6.88 9.55
C PHE A 67 6.46 -5.97 9.79
N CYS A 68 6.27 -4.67 10.05
CA CYS A 68 7.40 -3.81 10.42
C CYS A 68 8.09 -4.31 11.70
N GLU A 69 7.32 -4.73 12.70
CA GLU A 69 7.87 -5.30 13.93
C GLU A 69 8.68 -6.58 13.69
N ILE A 70 8.12 -7.54 12.94
CA ILE A 70 8.83 -8.79 12.59
C ILE A 70 10.15 -8.52 11.87
N PHE A 71 10.15 -7.58 10.93
CA PHE A 71 11.33 -7.27 10.13
C PHE A 71 12.27 -6.27 10.81
N GLY A 72 11.96 -5.76 12.01
CA GLY A 72 12.75 -4.71 12.65
C GLY A 72 12.87 -3.45 11.80
N VAL A 73 11.79 -3.10 11.10
CA VAL A 73 11.63 -1.86 10.33
C VAL A 73 10.93 -0.84 11.21
N ASN A 74 11.33 0.43 11.11
CA ASN A 74 10.67 1.49 11.87
C ASN A 74 9.22 1.63 11.39
N SER A 75 8.30 1.13 12.21
CA SER A 75 6.86 1.28 11.99
C SER A 75 6.44 2.74 12.16
N PRO A 76 5.42 3.22 11.42
CA PRO A 76 4.73 4.49 11.66
C PRO A 76 4.08 4.55 13.06
N LYS A 77 4.87 4.67 14.13
CA LYS A 77 4.35 4.78 15.51
C LYS A 77 3.89 6.20 15.82
N ASN A 78 2.94 6.74 15.06
CA ASN A 78 2.55 8.16 15.18
C ASN A 78 1.09 8.38 15.62
N GLY A 79 0.43 7.39 16.21
CA GLY A 79 -0.85 7.58 16.91
C GLY A 79 -2.08 7.83 16.03
N ILE A 80 -1.90 7.99 14.72
CA ILE A 80 -2.97 8.01 13.73
C ILE A 80 -3.11 6.60 13.18
N ASN A 81 -4.30 6.03 13.29
CA ASN A 81 -4.67 4.83 12.55
C ASN A 81 -5.65 5.23 11.44
N GLY A 82 -5.81 4.36 10.43
CA GLY A 82 -6.65 4.63 9.26
C GLY A 82 -8.09 5.05 9.57
N SER A 83 -8.65 4.63 10.73
CA SER A 83 -10.01 5.03 11.12
C SER A 83 -10.15 6.48 11.55
N LYS A 84 -9.04 7.16 11.88
CA LYS A 84 -9.02 8.58 12.28
C LYS A 84 -8.83 9.55 11.12
N VAL A 85 -8.44 9.08 9.94
CA VAL A 85 -8.17 9.94 8.77
C VAL A 85 -9.38 10.81 8.42
N GLY A 86 -10.59 10.25 8.48
CA GLY A 86 -11.82 11.01 8.19
C GLY A 86 -12.10 12.13 9.19
N ASP A 87 -11.84 11.90 10.48
CA ASP A 87 -12.02 12.91 11.53
C ASP A 87 -10.98 14.03 11.40
N TYR A 88 -9.73 13.66 11.12
CA TYR A 88 -8.63 14.62 10.94
C TYR A 88 -8.87 15.51 9.73
N PHE A 89 -9.38 14.94 8.63
CA PHE A 89 -9.73 15.69 7.44
C PHE A 89 -10.80 16.74 7.73
N LYS A 90 -11.87 16.37 8.44
CA LYS A 90 -12.94 17.31 8.86
C LYS A 90 -12.42 18.43 9.76
N GLN A 91 -11.37 18.17 10.52
CA GLN A 91 -10.72 19.15 11.41
C GLN A 91 -9.66 20.01 10.69
N GLY A 92 -9.44 19.82 9.37
CA GLY A 92 -8.41 20.55 8.63
C GLY A 92 -6.97 20.13 8.94
N ARG A 93 -6.79 18.99 9.61
CA ARG A 93 -5.49 18.45 10.06
C ARG A 93 -4.78 17.68 8.95
N LEU A 94 -4.53 18.37 7.84
CA LEU A 94 -4.01 17.79 6.60
C LEU A 94 -2.53 17.41 6.71
N ASP A 95 -1.74 18.20 7.45
CA ASP A 95 -0.32 17.93 7.63
C ASP A 95 -0.10 16.60 8.35
N GLU A 96 -0.89 16.32 9.39
CA GLU A 96 -0.80 15.05 10.10
C GLU A 96 -1.21 13.85 9.24
N ILE A 97 -2.22 14.02 8.38
CA ILE A 97 -2.60 12.99 7.39
C ILE A 97 -1.45 12.76 6.40
N ALA A 98 -0.83 13.83 5.90
CA ALA A 98 0.28 13.73 4.97
C ALA A 98 1.50 13.03 5.59
N HIS A 99 1.84 13.35 6.85
CA HIS A 99 2.90 12.67 7.59
C HIS A 99 2.59 11.19 7.82
N TYR A 100 1.34 10.85 8.15
CA TYR A 100 0.87 9.47 8.29
C TYR A 100 1.02 8.69 6.98
N CYS A 101 0.49 9.19 5.87
CA CYS A 101 0.61 8.55 4.56
C CYS A 101 2.08 8.38 4.12
N LEU A 102 2.92 9.41 4.33
CA LEU A 102 4.33 9.34 4.00
C LEU A 102 5.07 8.27 4.82
N ALA A 103 4.74 8.12 6.10
CA ALA A 103 5.32 7.10 6.95
C ALA A 103 4.93 5.68 6.48
N ASP A 104 3.66 5.45 6.13
CA ASP A 104 3.19 4.18 5.57
C ASP A 104 3.92 3.83 4.25
N CYS A 105 4.11 4.82 3.37
CA CYS A 105 4.87 4.64 2.13
C CYS A 105 6.35 4.28 2.39
N LYS A 106 7.01 4.95 3.35
CA LYS A 106 8.39 4.66 3.72
C LYS A 106 8.55 3.24 4.27
N ALA A 107 7.69 2.86 5.21
CA ALA A 107 7.71 1.53 5.82
C ALA A 107 7.44 0.42 4.78
N THR A 108 6.49 0.65 3.87
CA THR A 108 6.22 -0.25 2.74
C THR A 108 7.45 -0.42 1.84
N GLY A 109 8.14 0.68 1.53
CA GLY A 109 9.38 0.67 0.75
C GLY A 109 10.52 -0.07 1.45
N GLU A 110 10.71 0.13 2.75
CA GLU A 110 11.71 -0.58 3.55
C GLU A 110 11.45 -2.08 3.62
N LEU A 111 10.20 -2.50 3.83
CA LEU A 111 9.80 -3.91 3.78
C LEU A 111 10.11 -4.52 2.40
N PHE A 112 9.79 -3.80 1.32
CA PHE A 112 10.14 -4.25 -0.02
C PHE A 112 11.67 -4.44 -0.20
N GLN A 113 12.49 -3.53 0.32
CA GLN A 113 13.96 -3.69 0.24
C GLN A 113 14.44 -4.96 0.94
N ARG A 114 13.80 -5.37 2.05
CA ARG A 114 14.09 -6.63 2.74
C ARG A 114 13.66 -7.86 1.92
N LEU A 115 12.57 -7.75 1.15
CA LEU A 115 11.93 -8.88 0.48
C LEU A 115 12.35 -9.10 -0.98
N LYS A 116 12.77 -8.06 -1.69
CA LYS A 116 12.97 -8.07 -3.17
C LYS A 116 13.92 -9.15 -3.70
N ASN A 117 14.81 -9.68 -2.88
CA ASN A 117 15.76 -10.72 -3.27
C ASN A 117 15.23 -12.14 -3.02
N TYR A 118 14.15 -12.29 -2.25
CA TYR A 118 13.53 -13.57 -1.91
C TYR A 118 12.33 -13.90 -2.80
N TYR A 119 11.74 -12.87 -3.41
CA TYR A 119 10.56 -12.98 -4.27
C TYR A 119 10.92 -12.33 -5.61
N ARG A 120 11.42 -13.15 -6.54
CA ARG A 120 11.72 -12.78 -7.93
C ARG A 120 10.64 -13.29 -8.86
#